data_AF-A0AAN9U112-F1
#
_entry.id   AF-A0AAN9U112-F1
#
_cell.length_a   1.000
_cell.length_b   1.000
_cell.length_c   1.000
_cell.angle_alpha   90.00
_cell.angle_beta   90.00
_cell.angle_gamma   90.00
#
_symmetry.space_group_name_H-M   'P 1'
#
loop_
_entity.id
_entity.type
_entity.pdbx_description
1 polymer ?
#
loop_
_entity_poly.entity_id
_entity_poly.type
_entity_poly.pdbx_seq_one_letter_code
_entity_poly.pdbx_strand_id
1 'polypeptide(L)'
;MQLRKIRHGFRFSRQTRSKSRKQREAEAARASTMDTKPTDGQSGQCKLFLFINDFTDSDNEASAEVWAWILEQNPQYKGAYVAEPRWVDLGHYMTSADFGRCIGIVGKLDPPLEDGEPPLTTVLAGRMTQEIIDSRQIEGRPLNEVERNLLMRCIKPYVPNETKEDSIKHAELVAMDYMTTMRARCTRFDAYIDVHCLERLEIPINLKTHYHDELVARTAEELDKFREIMETAPIVVDEEESRSRRTKLRHWYDDALDRKKKEFGGESPLRELDYNHLRSEIRNHEKTIVFGGASLTALQEILDKEPQLGGKIHYYQQGGTFNPKLNILGNPYNFALNTKAAEYVFHHHAKLASFKLVPTDTTKQIEWTIQGLANLSPAVGVRSLAFHGRYDPWQMISPKERITKSTKTDEFMAWRSEWASHPDYSTPKSKGYKAVMADLTAFLAAFTEVLNGIQTKEGVTTIYTTKVTIEQTTSGSQMVLRKEAKSPIECLMLRIPGQETVLVEDAMDLVQRALRTISLP
;
A
#
# COMPACT_ATOMS: atom_id res chain seq x y z
N MET A 1 -81.73 4.28 -21.78
CA MET A 1 -81.62 5.07 -23.03
C MET A 1 -80.40 5.98 -22.91
N GLN A 2 -79.47 5.85 -23.86
CA GLN A 2 -78.32 6.74 -24.21
C GLN A 2 -77.20 7.09 -23.20
N LEU A 3 -76.08 6.36 -23.38
CA LEU A 3 -74.69 6.81 -23.64
C LEU A 3 -74.25 8.24 -23.28
N ARG A 4 -73.17 8.35 -22.49
CA ARG A 4 -71.83 8.74 -23.00
C ARG A 4 -70.69 8.40 -22.03
N LYS A 5 -69.55 8.06 -22.66
CA LYS A 5 -68.28 7.54 -22.14
C LYS A 5 -67.46 8.62 -21.43
N ILE A 6 -66.73 8.25 -20.38
CA ILE A 6 -65.29 8.57 -20.22
C ILE A 6 -64.58 7.35 -19.60
N ARG A 7 -63.52 6.89 -20.28
CA ARG A 7 -62.62 5.79 -19.88
C ARG A 7 -61.38 6.40 -19.21
N HIS A 8 -60.87 5.78 -18.15
CA HIS A 8 -59.42 5.54 -18.01
C HIS A 8 -59.18 4.27 -17.22
N GLY A 9 -58.52 3.31 -17.86
CA GLY A 9 -58.28 1.97 -17.35
C GLY A 9 -56.88 1.80 -16.80
N PHE A 10 -56.80 1.01 -15.72
CA PHE A 10 -55.62 0.30 -15.26
C PHE A 10 -55.10 -0.65 -16.35
N ARG A 11 -53.78 -0.63 -16.59
CA ARG A 11 -53.06 -1.72 -17.28
C ARG A 11 -51.74 -1.99 -16.58
N PHE A 12 -51.62 -3.20 -16.03
CA PHE A 12 -50.34 -3.89 -15.88
C PHE A 12 -49.73 -4.16 -17.27
N SER A 13 -48.43 -3.93 -17.43
CA SER A 13 -47.66 -4.49 -18.54
C SER A 13 -46.34 -5.07 -18.04
N ARG A 14 -46.27 -6.41 -18.04
CA ARG A 14 -45.04 -7.13 -18.33
C ARG A 14 -44.57 -6.67 -19.72
N GLN A 15 -43.34 -6.17 -19.82
CA GLN A 15 -42.61 -6.21 -21.09
C GLN A 15 -41.17 -6.68 -20.86
N THR A 16 -40.94 -7.81 -21.52
CA THR A 16 -39.74 -8.57 -21.80
C THR A 16 -38.67 -7.77 -22.55
N ARG A 17 -37.41 -8.09 -22.20
CA ARG A 17 -36.22 -8.20 -23.07
C ARG A 17 -36.36 -7.62 -24.49
N SER A 18 -35.73 -6.47 -24.69
CA SER A 18 -35.22 -6.05 -25.99
C SER A 18 -34.05 -5.09 -25.77
N LYS A 19 -32.87 -5.64 -25.42
CA LYS A 19 -31.62 -4.93 -25.73
C LYS A 19 -31.52 -4.96 -27.26
N SER A 20 -31.63 -3.79 -27.88
CA SER A 20 -31.65 -3.67 -29.33
C SER A 20 -30.43 -4.34 -29.94
N ARG A 21 -30.63 -5.07 -31.04
CA ARG A 21 -29.57 -5.74 -31.81
C ARG A 21 -28.41 -4.80 -32.17
N LYS A 22 -28.69 -3.51 -32.37
CA LYS A 22 -27.68 -2.45 -32.57
C LYS A 22 -26.77 -2.21 -31.37
N GLN A 23 -27.26 -2.41 -30.15
CA GLN A 23 -26.45 -2.26 -28.92
C GLN A 23 -25.53 -3.47 -28.71
N ARG A 24 -25.99 -4.67 -29.08
CA ARG A 24 -25.12 -5.87 -29.13
C ARG A 24 -24.13 -5.82 -30.29
N GLU A 25 -24.50 -5.28 -31.44
CA GLU A 25 -23.59 -5.07 -32.57
C GLU A 25 -22.58 -3.95 -32.25
N ALA A 26 -22.92 -2.95 -31.44
CA ALA A 26 -21.99 -1.93 -30.95
C ALA A 26 -21.06 -2.45 -29.83
N GLU A 27 -21.56 -3.29 -28.92
CA GLU A 27 -20.73 -3.99 -27.91
C GLU A 27 -19.82 -5.03 -28.58
N ALA A 28 -20.30 -5.76 -29.59
CA ALA A 28 -19.50 -6.70 -30.38
C ALA A 28 -18.50 -5.97 -31.29
N ALA A 29 -18.85 -4.81 -31.86
CA ALA A 29 -17.91 -3.98 -32.61
C ALA A 29 -16.85 -3.33 -31.71
N ARG A 30 -17.18 -2.96 -30.46
CA ARG A 30 -16.21 -2.52 -29.44
C ARG A 30 -15.33 -3.68 -28.96
N ALA A 31 -15.86 -4.89 -28.85
CA ALA A 31 -15.10 -6.10 -28.56
C ALA A 31 -14.24 -6.56 -29.75
N SER A 32 -14.66 -6.33 -31.00
CA SER A 32 -13.92 -6.73 -32.21
C SER A 32 -13.00 -5.64 -32.76
N THR A 33 -12.98 -4.43 -32.18
CA THR A 33 -11.97 -3.40 -32.46
C THR A 33 -10.85 -3.37 -31.42
N MET A 34 -10.85 -4.31 -30.48
CA MET A 34 -9.73 -4.59 -29.55
C MET A 34 -8.80 -5.71 -30.03
N ASP A 35 -8.92 -6.17 -31.28
CA ASP A 35 -7.79 -6.83 -31.94
C ASP A 35 -6.89 -5.73 -32.52
N THR A 36 -6.13 -5.07 -31.63
CA THR A 36 -4.85 -4.52 -32.05
C THR A 36 -4.03 -5.71 -32.53
N LYS A 37 -3.94 -5.85 -33.86
CA LYS A 37 -2.94 -6.69 -34.50
C LYS A 37 -1.62 -6.49 -33.75
N PRO A 38 -0.89 -7.58 -33.42
CA PRO A 38 0.46 -7.44 -32.92
C PRO A 38 1.20 -6.55 -33.92
N THR A 39 1.84 -5.50 -33.43
CA THR A 39 2.94 -4.90 -34.17
C THR A 39 3.96 -6.01 -34.36
N ASP A 40 3.90 -6.65 -35.52
CA ASP A 40 4.90 -7.61 -36.00
C ASP A 40 6.28 -6.95 -35.83
N GLY A 41 7.06 -7.46 -34.87
CA GLY A 41 8.42 -6.95 -34.64
C GLY A 41 9.01 -7.07 -33.24
N GLN A 42 8.31 -7.56 -32.21
CA GLN A 42 8.95 -7.88 -30.92
C GLN A 42 8.56 -9.26 -30.38
N SER A 43 9.00 -10.32 -31.06
CA SER A 43 9.08 -11.67 -30.50
C SER A 43 10.22 -11.82 -29.47
N GLY A 44 10.47 -10.78 -28.64
CA GLY A 44 11.68 -10.66 -27.83
C GLY A 44 11.49 -10.64 -26.31
N GLN A 45 10.25 -10.52 -25.79
CA GLN A 45 10.01 -10.49 -24.35
C GLN A 45 9.54 -11.86 -23.86
N CYS A 46 10.50 -12.70 -23.45
CA CYS A 46 10.22 -14.08 -22.99
C CYS A 46 9.81 -14.15 -21.51
N LYS A 47 9.99 -13.07 -20.72
CA LYS A 47 9.79 -13.07 -19.27
C LYS A 47 8.90 -11.93 -18.78
N LEU A 48 8.14 -12.19 -17.71
CA LEU A 48 7.27 -11.22 -17.03
C LEU A 48 7.84 -10.89 -15.64
N PHE A 49 7.84 -9.62 -15.25
CA PHE A 49 8.18 -9.17 -13.90
C PHE A 49 6.99 -8.42 -13.29
N LEU A 50 6.31 -9.09 -12.36
CA LEU A 50 5.18 -8.54 -11.60
C LEU A 50 5.67 -7.91 -10.30
N PHE A 51 5.19 -6.71 -9.99
CA PHE A 51 5.40 -6.05 -8.71
C PHE A 51 4.04 -5.74 -8.09
N ILE A 52 3.75 -6.34 -6.93
CA ILE A 52 2.46 -6.21 -6.23
C ILE A 52 2.70 -5.46 -4.94
N ASN A 53 1.97 -4.37 -4.73
CA ASN A 53 2.25 -3.38 -3.69
C ASN A 53 0.96 -2.78 -3.11
N ASP A 54 0.99 -2.25 -1.88
CA ASP A 54 -0.21 -1.81 -1.15
C ASP A 54 -0.25 -0.38 -0.63
N PHE A 55 0.78 0.42 -0.95
CA PHE A 55 0.80 1.89 -0.80
C PHE A 55 0.76 2.45 0.61
N THR A 56 0.71 1.63 1.67
CA THR A 56 0.48 2.15 3.03
C THR A 56 1.69 2.83 3.64
N ASP A 57 2.89 2.48 3.19
CA ASP A 57 4.14 2.89 3.81
C ASP A 57 5.07 3.59 2.79
N SER A 58 5.93 4.48 3.27
CA SER A 58 6.84 5.26 2.40
C SER A 58 7.88 4.44 1.64
N ASP A 59 8.15 3.22 2.08
CA ASP A 59 9.08 2.29 1.45
C ASP A 59 8.51 1.54 0.24
N ASN A 60 7.17 1.48 0.13
CA ASN A 60 6.47 1.01 -1.05
C ASN A 60 6.82 1.89 -2.28
N GLU A 61 6.95 3.21 -2.13
CA GLU A 61 7.33 4.11 -3.23
C GLU A 61 8.78 3.89 -3.67
N ALA A 62 9.70 3.77 -2.69
CA ALA A 62 11.12 3.59 -2.98
C ALA A 62 11.40 2.25 -3.67
N SER A 63 10.77 1.17 -3.22
CA SER A 63 10.88 -0.15 -3.85
C SER A 63 10.30 -0.16 -5.26
N ALA A 64 9.15 0.48 -5.49
CA ALA A 64 8.53 0.61 -6.80
C ALA A 64 9.41 1.41 -7.79
N GLU A 65 10.04 2.50 -7.33
CA GLU A 65 10.97 3.28 -8.17
C GLU A 65 12.21 2.45 -8.56
N VAL A 66 12.80 1.72 -7.60
CA VAL A 66 13.95 0.83 -7.89
C VAL A 66 13.54 -0.32 -8.81
N TRP A 67 12.35 -0.89 -8.65
CA TRP A 67 11.80 -1.89 -9.56
C TRP A 67 11.69 -1.36 -10.99
N ALA A 68 11.15 -0.15 -11.18
CA ALA A 68 11.08 0.49 -12.49
C ALA A 68 12.49 0.69 -13.08
N TRP A 69 13.47 1.05 -12.25
CA TRP A 69 14.86 1.22 -12.71
C TRP A 69 15.52 -0.09 -13.14
N ILE A 70 15.27 -1.19 -12.42
CA ILE A 70 15.67 -2.54 -12.83
C ILE A 70 15.04 -2.92 -14.17
N LEU A 71 13.74 -2.64 -14.33
CA LEU A 71 13.01 -2.97 -15.55
C LEU A 71 13.56 -2.23 -16.77
N GLU A 72 13.97 -0.97 -16.62
CA GLU A 72 14.60 -0.19 -17.69
C GLU A 72 15.91 -0.84 -18.17
N GLN A 73 16.73 -1.34 -17.25
CA GLN A 73 18.00 -1.99 -17.58
C GLN A 73 17.83 -3.41 -18.14
N ASN A 74 16.62 -3.97 -18.08
CA ASN A 74 16.35 -5.36 -18.44
C ASN A 74 15.20 -5.44 -19.48
N PRO A 75 15.46 -5.05 -20.75
CA PRO A 75 14.47 -5.00 -21.84
C PRO A 75 13.79 -6.35 -22.17
N GLN A 76 14.39 -7.46 -21.73
CA GLN A 76 13.86 -8.82 -21.90
C GLN A 76 12.66 -9.14 -21.00
N TYR A 77 12.42 -8.35 -19.95
CA TYR A 77 11.26 -8.50 -19.07
C TYR A 77 10.17 -7.52 -19.43
N LYS A 78 8.94 -7.99 -19.64
CA LYS A 78 7.75 -7.13 -19.59
C LYS A 78 7.42 -6.82 -18.12
N GLY A 79 7.18 -5.56 -17.79
CA GLY A 79 6.76 -5.19 -16.43
C GLY A 79 5.25 -5.15 -16.28
N ALA A 80 4.74 -5.55 -15.12
CA ALA A 80 3.41 -5.17 -14.68
C ALA A 80 3.38 -4.83 -13.19
N TYR A 81 2.80 -3.66 -12.89
CA TYR A 81 2.61 -3.13 -11.54
C TYR A 81 1.17 -3.35 -11.11
N VAL A 82 0.96 -3.92 -9.92
CA VAL A 82 -0.37 -4.18 -9.36
C VAL A 82 -0.51 -3.48 -8.02
N ALA A 83 -1.48 -2.59 -7.97
CA ALA A 83 -1.89 -1.83 -6.82
C ALA A 83 -2.97 -2.58 -6.02
N GLU A 84 -2.63 -3.06 -4.82
CA GLU A 84 -3.58 -3.66 -3.88
C GLU A 84 -4.20 -2.57 -2.99
N PRO A 85 -5.49 -2.25 -3.11
CA PRO A 85 -6.14 -1.24 -2.29
C PRO A 85 -6.28 -1.68 -0.82
N ARG A 86 -6.63 -0.72 0.03
CA ARG A 86 -6.89 -0.91 1.46
C ARG A 86 -8.21 -0.27 1.84
N TRP A 87 -8.84 -0.78 2.89
CA TRP A 87 -10.07 -0.18 3.41
C TRP A 87 -9.79 1.18 4.06
N VAL A 88 -10.34 2.24 3.47
CA VAL A 88 -10.27 3.63 3.93
C VAL A 88 -11.68 4.15 4.17
N ASP A 89 -11.89 4.96 5.21
CA ASP A 89 -13.14 5.66 5.49
C ASP A 89 -12.86 7.15 5.65
N LEU A 90 -13.22 7.93 4.64
CA LEU A 90 -12.93 9.37 4.60
C LEU A 90 -13.80 10.15 5.61
N GLY A 91 -14.98 9.66 5.98
CA GLY A 91 -15.85 10.35 6.93
C GLY A 91 -15.26 10.43 8.34
N HIS A 92 -14.51 9.40 8.73
CA HIS A 92 -13.89 9.28 10.06
C HIS A 92 -12.37 9.46 10.05
N TYR A 93 -11.84 10.00 8.96
CA TYR A 93 -10.44 10.36 8.82
C TYR A 93 -9.98 11.25 9.99
N MET A 94 -8.76 11.02 10.50
CA MET A 94 -8.22 11.73 11.66
C MET A 94 -7.05 12.64 11.31
N THR A 95 -6.94 13.79 11.96
CA THR A 95 -5.73 14.61 11.90
C THR A 95 -4.61 14.00 12.77
N SER A 96 -3.35 14.36 12.51
CA SER A 96 -2.21 13.96 13.37
C SER A 96 -2.41 14.41 14.83
N ALA A 97 -3.03 15.56 15.05
CA ALA A 97 -3.36 16.07 16.38
C ALA A 97 -4.41 15.18 17.08
N ASP A 98 -5.49 14.81 16.38
CA ASP A 98 -6.51 13.90 16.92
C ASP A 98 -5.91 12.52 17.22
N PHE A 99 -5.06 12.00 16.34
CA PHE A 99 -4.37 10.73 16.55
C PHE A 99 -3.49 10.75 17.81
N GLY A 100 -2.68 11.81 17.98
CA GLY A 100 -1.87 12.00 19.19
C GLY A 100 -2.71 12.11 20.46
N ARG A 101 -3.87 12.77 20.38
CA ARG A 101 -4.83 12.83 21.50
C ARG A 101 -5.42 11.46 21.82
N CYS A 102 -5.80 10.66 20.82
CA CYS A 102 -6.30 9.30 21.05
C CYS A 102 -5.28 8.42 21.75
N ILE A 103 -4.00 8.46 21.35
CA ILE A 103 -2.92 7.74 22.03
C ILE A 103 -2.82 8.18 23.50
N GLY A 104 -2.88 9.49 23.75
CA GLY A 104 -2.83 10.05 25.10
C GLY A 104 -4.02 9.66 25.96
N ILE A 105 -5.22 9.56 25.38
CA ILE A 105 -6.45 9.10 26.05
C ILE A 105 -6.33 7.61 26.38
N VAL A 106 -5.96 6.77 25.40
CA VAL A 106 -5.79 5.31 25.59
C VAL A 106 -4.78 5.02 26.71
N GLY A 107 -3.67 5.77 26.76
CA GLY A 107 -2.66 5.63 27.80
C GLY A 107 -3.11 6.00 29.23
N LYS A 108 -4.31 6.58 29.38
CA LYS A 108 -4.88 7.00 30.67
C LYS A 108 -6.14 6.22 31.06
N LEU A 109 -6.59 5.28 30.23
CA LEU A 109 -7.79 4.50 30.51
C LEU A 109 -7.61 3.65 31.77
N ASP A 110 -8.64 3.62 32.59
CA ASP A 110 -8.76 2.81 33.80
C ASP A 110 -10.08 2.02 33.79
N PRO A 111 -10.06 0.68 34.00
CA PRO A 111 -8.85 -0.15 34.02
C PRO A 111 -8.08 -0.08 32.69
N PRO A 112 -6.76 -0.36 32.67
CA PRO A 112 -6.02 -0.45 31.42
C PRO A 112 -6.62 -1.52 30.51
N LEU A 113 -6.30 -1.45 29.21
CA LEU A 113 -6.70 -2.50 28.27
C LEU A 113 -6.07 -3.83 28.66
N GLU A 114 -6.83 -4.90 28.40
CA GLU A 114 -6.35 -6.27 28.59
C GLU A 114 -5.09 -6.48 27.73
N ASP A 115 -4.19 -7.36 28.19
CA ASP A 115 -2.90 -7.67 27.58
C ASP A 115 -1.80 -6.59 27.64
N GLY A 116 -2.10 -5.38 28.15
CA GLY A 116 -1.09 -4.34 28.37
C GLY A 116 -0.41 -3.84 27.10
N GLU A 117 -1.10 -3.94 25.95
CA GLU A 117 -0.59 -3.44 24.67
C GLU A 117 -0.26 -1.93 24.74
N PRO A 118 0.79 -1.46 24.06
CA PRO A 118 1.10 -0.03 24.01
C PRO A 118 -0.05 0.77 23.40
N PRO A 119 -0.38 1.97 23.92
CA PRO A 119 -1.48 2.81 23.42
C PRO A 119 -1.44 3.09 21.92
N LEU A 120 -0.23 3.28 21.37
CA LEU A 120 -0.03 3.46 19.93
C LEU A 120 -0.52 2.24 19.13
N THR A 121 -0.12 1.04 19.56
CA THR A 121 -0.51 -0.22 18.91
C THR A 121 -2.01 -0.44 19.02
N THR A 122 -2.61 -0.17 20.17
CA THR A 122 -4.07 -0.26 20.35
C THR A 122 -4.84 0.59 19.34
N VAL A 123 -4.44 1.86 19.18
CA VAL A 123 -5.12 2.79 18.25
C VAL A 123 -4.89 2.34 16.81
N LEU A 124 -3.64 2.10 16.41
CA LEU A 124 -3.29 1.71 15.04
C LEU A 124 -3.89 0.36 14.64
N ALA A 125 -3.86 -0.64 15.51
CA ALA A 125 -4.43 -1.95 15.24
C ALA A 125 -5.96 -1.98 15.38
N GLY A 126 -6.60 -0.83 15.69
CA GLY A 126 -8.05 -0.69 15.83
C GLY A 126 -8.66 -1.63 16.87
N ARG A 127 -8.02 -1.73 18.04
CA ARG A 127 -8.46 -2.60 19.15
C ARG A 127 -9.62 -2.03 19.95
N MET A 128 -9.92 -0.74 19.77
CA MET A 128 -11.01 -0.07 20.46
C MET A 128 -12.36 -0.64 19.98
N THR A 129 -13.27 -0.84 20.94
CA THR A 129 -14.67 -1.23 20.70
C THR A 129 -15.60 -0.31 21.49
N GLN A 130 -16.88 -0.29 21.14
CA GLN A 130 -17.89 0.45 21.89
C GLN A 130 -17.92 0.02 23.37
N GLU A 131 -17.86 -1.29 23.62
CA GLU A 131 -17.84 -1.87 24.97
C GLU A 131 -16.62 -1.42 25.79
N ILE A 132 -15.43 -1.38 25.16
CA ILE A 132 -14.24 -0.84 25.80
C ILE A 132 -14.46 0.63 26.14
N ILE A 133 -14.99 1.44 25.23
CA ILE A 133 -15.19 2.88 25.50
C ILE A 133 -16.24 3.10 26.61
N ASP A 134 -17.28 2.29 26.67
CA ASP A 134 -18.37 2.41 27.65
C ASP A 134 -17.95 1.99 29.07
N SER A 135 -17.00 1.07 29.16
CA SER A 135 -16.57 0.46 30.44
C SER A 135 -15.34 1.12 31.07
N ARG A 136 -14.82 2.20 30.48
CA ARG A 136 -13.54 2.82 30.89
C ARG A 136 -13.72 4.23 31.43
N GLN A 137 -12.83 4.60 32.34
CA GLN A 137 -12.75 5.91 32.97
C GLN A 137 -11.34 6.49 32.84
N ILE A 138 -11.19 7.78 33.10
CA ILE A 138 -9.89 8.45 33.22
C ILE A 138 -9.89 9.15 34.58
N GLU A 139 -8.87 8.88 35.40
CA GLU A 139 -8.70 9.57 36.70
C GLU A 139 -9.96 9.49 37.60
N GLY A 140 -10.65 8.34 37.60
CA GLY A 140 -11.84 8.11 38.42
C GLY A 140 -13.12 8.82 37.93
N ARG A 141 -13.11 9.40 36.73
CA ARG A 141 -14.31 9.98 36.10
C ARG A 141 -14.64 9.29 34.77
N PRO A 142 -15.93 9.25 34.39
CA PRO A 142 -16.31 8.84 33.04
C PRO A 142 -15.58 9.67 31.97
N LEU A 143 -15.39 9.05 30.80
CA LEU A 143 -14.95 9.76 29.60
C LEU A 143 -15.94 10.89 29.29
N ASN A 144 -15.41 12.08 29.02
CA ASN A 144 -16.26 13.17 28.53
C ASN A 144 -16.63 12.91 27.05
N GLU A 145 -17.58 13.69 26.53
CA GLU A 145 -18.10 13.53 25.17
C GLU A 145 -17.00 13.63 24.10
N VAL A 146 -16.04 14.56 24.27
CA VAL A 146 -14.93 14.77 23.34
C VAL A 146 -13.99 13.56 23.33
N GLU A 147 -13.63 13.03 24.50
CA GLU A 147 -12.79 11.84 24.63
C GLU A 147 -13.47 10.61 24.03
N ARG A 148 -14.75 10.42 24.36
CA ARG A 148 -15.57 9.34 23.83
C ARG A 148 -15.60 9.37 22.31
N ASN A 149 -15.94 10.53 21.72
CA ASN A 149 -16.04 10.68 20.26
C ASN A 149 -14.70 10.46 19.55
N LEU A 150 -13.58 10.88 20.15
CA LEU A 150 -12.25 10.60 19.61
C LEU A 150 -11.95 9.09 19.59
N LEU A 151 -12.21 8.39 20.70
CA LEU A 151 -11.99 6.94 20.77
C LEU A 151 -12.92 6.15 19.84
N MET A 152 -14.15 6.64 19.61
CA MET A 152 -15.08 6.03 18.65
C MET A 152 -14.49 5.97 17.23
N ARG A 153 -13.67 6.96 16.84
CA ARG A 153 -12.98 6.96 15.52
C ARG A 153 -11.88 5.90 15.44
N CYS A 154 -11.35 5.46 16.58
CA CYS A 154 -10.34 4.40 16.67
C CYS A 154 -10.92 2.99 16.50
N ILE A 155 -12.25 2.83 16.52
CA ILE A 155 -12.91 1.57 16.17
C ILE A 155 -12.72 1.32 14.68
N LYS A 156 -12.39 0.10 14.25
CA LYS A 156 -12.29 -0.23 12.81
C LYS A 156 -13.59 0.08 12.07
N PRO A 157 -13.54 0.54 10.81
CA PRO A 157 -14.76 0.80 10.06
C PRO A 157 -15.46 -0.54 9.78
N TYR A 158 -16.77 -0.63 10.04
CA TYR A 158 -17.59 -1.77 9.63
C TYR A 158 -18.73 -1.30 8.74
N VAL A 159 -18.44 -0.88 7.51
CA VAL A 159 -19.45 -0.74 6.44
C VAL A 159 -18.80 -0.95 5.06
N PRO A 160 -18.57 -2.20 4.61
CA PRO A 160 -17.85 -2.49 3.36
C PRO A 160 -18.44 -1.80 2.11
N ASN A 161 -19.76 -1.56 2.08
CA ASN A 161 -20.40 -0.97 0.91
C ASN A 161 -20.28 0.56 0.84
N GLU A 162 -20.26 1.25 1.98
CA GLU A 162 -20.23 2.71 1.97
C GLU A 162 -18.83 3.26 1.73
N THR A 163 -17.79 2.55 2.16
CA THR A 163 -16.39 3.00 2.12
C THR A 163 -15.58 2.38 0.98
N LYS A 164 -16.21 1.53 0.15
CA LYS A 164 -15.55 0.93 -1.03
C LYS A 164 -15.08 2.00 -2.01
N GLU A 165 -15.92 3.01 -2.28
CA GLU A 165 -15.55 4.12 -3.15
C GLU A 165 -14.36 4.93 -2.58
N ASP A 166 -14.34 5.18 -1.27
CA ASP A 166 -13.24 5.86 -0.59
C ASP A 166 -11.91 5.13 -0.81
N SER A 167 -11.95 3.82 -0.64
CA SER A 167 -10.80 2.92 -0.80
C SER A 167 -10.27 2.91 -2.23
N ILE A 168 -11.17 2.89 -3.23
CA ILE A 168 -10.80 2.93 -4.65
C ILE A 168 -10.17 4.28 -5.00
N LYS A 169 -10.81 5.40 -4.64
CA LYS A 169 -10.27 6.75 -4.92
C LYS A 169 -8.91 6.96 -4.25
N HIS A 170 -8.75 6.50 -3.01
CA HIS A 170 -7.49 6.57 -2.30
C HIS A 170 -6.40 5.77 -3.02
N ALA A 171 -6.66 4.49 -3.33
CA ALA A 171 -5.70 3.65 -4.04
C ALA A 171 -5.34 4.20 -5.42
N GLU A 172 -6.32 4.69 -6.20
CA GLU A 172 -6.09 5.36 -7.48
C GLU A 172 -5.16 6.56 -7.33
N LEU A 173 -5.42 7.42 -6.34
CA LEU A 173 -4.67 8.64 -6.14
C LEU A 173 -3.20 8.35 -5.78
N VAL A 174 -2.97 7.46 -4.82
CA VAL A 174 -1.61 7.11 -4.36
C VAL A 174 -0.86 6.32 -5.42
N ALA A 175 -1.52 5.39 -6.12
CA ALA A 175 -0.90 4.69 -7.22
C ALA A 175 -0.48 5.67 -8.34
N MET A 176 -1.31 6.67 -8.67
CA MET A 176 -0.93 7.72 -9.63
C MET A 176 0.24 8.58 -9.15
N ASP A 177 0.43 8.76 -7.84
CA ASP A 177 1.63 9.40 -7.29
C ASP A 177 2.89 8.58 -7.58
N TYR A 178 2.84 7.28 -7.29
CA TYR A 178 3.98 6.39 -7.54
C TYR A 178 4.25 6.25 -9.04
N MET A 179 3.21 6.33 -9.88
CA MET A 179 3.38 6.35 -11.33
C MET A 179 4.19 7.56 -11.82
N THR A 180 4.11 8.71 -11.14
CA THR A 180 4.92 9.89 -11.48
C THR A 180 6.42 9.58 -11.35
N THR A 181 6.82 8.90 -10.28
CA THR A 181 8.23 8.55 -10.02
C THR A 181 8.69 7.36 -10.84
N MET A 182 7.90 6.28 -10.90
CA MET A 182 8.23 5.08 -11.69
C MET A 182 8.39 5.40 -13.18
N ARG A 183 7.50 6.22 -13.77
CA ARG A 183 7.56 6.56 -15.20
C ARG A 183 8.72 7.48 -15.56
N ALA A 184 9.26 8.22 -14.60
CA ALA A 184 10.52 8.94 -14.79
C ALA A 184 11.71 7.98 -14.96
N ARG A 185 11.59 6.71 -14.51
CA ARG A 185 12.63 5.68 -14.64
C ARG A 185 12.39 4.73 -15.81
N CYS A 186 11.17 4.24 -15.98
CA CYS A 186 10.81 3.30 -17.03
C CYS A 186 9.35 3.51 -17.44
N THR A 187 9.04 3.46 -18.73
CA THR A 187 7.65 3.57 -19.21
C THR A 187 7.09 2.22 -19.71
N ARG A 188 7.91 1.17 -19.71
CA ARG A 188 7.63 -0.12 -20.34
C ARG A 188 6.96 -1.11 -19.38
N PHE A 189 5.90 -0.68 -18.72
CA PHE A 189 5.10 -1.54 -17.87
C PHE A 189 3.62 -1.20 -17.91
N ASP A 190 2.81 -2.24 -17.74
CA ASP A 190 1.37 -2.10 -17.52
C ASP A 190 1.11 -1.84 -16.02
N ALA A 191 0.13 -1.00 -15.69
CA ALA A 191 -0.19 -0.69 -14.30
C ALA A 191 -1.68 -0.92 -14.01
N TYR A 192 -1.98 -1.58 -12.89
CA TYR A 192 -3.32 -2.04 -12.54
C TYR A 192 -3.69 -1.74 -11.09
N ILE A 193 -4.99 -1.67 -10.80
CA ILE A 193 -5.57 -1.65 -9.44
C ILE A 193 -6.44 -2.88 -9.22
N ASP A 194 -6.14 -3.64 -8.19
CA ASP A 194 -6.87 -4.85 -7.81
C ASP A 194 -8.08 -4.51 -6.92
N VAL A 195 -9.10 -3.88 -7.49
CA VAL A 195 -10.33 -3.55 -6.75
C VAL A 195 -11.07 -4.82 -6.28
N HIS A 196 -10.88 -5.94 -6.97
CA HIS A 196 -11.54 -7.21 -6.66
C HIS A 196 -11.03 -7.85 -5.36
N CYS A 197 -9.79 -7.60 -4.95
CA CYS A 197 -9.28 -8.16 -3.69
C CYS A 197 -9.92 -7.54 -2.45
N LEU A 198 -10.46 -6.31 -2.54
CA LEU A 198 -10.85 -5.50 -1.38
C LEU A 198 -11.83 -6.21 -0.44
N GLU A 199 -12.81 -6.93 -0.99
CA GLU A 199 -13.81 -7.69 -0.22
C GLU A 199 -13.23 -8.92 0.50
N ARG A 200 -12.01 -9.32 0.16
CA ARG A 200 -11.27 -10.43 0.77
C ARG A 200 -10.21 -9.95 1.76
N LEU A 201 -9.95 -8.64 1.82
CA LEU A 201 -8.94 -8.07 2.69
C LEU A 201 -9.49 -7.82 4.09
N GLU A 202 -8.65 -8.11 5.07
CA GLU A 202 -8.78 -7.72 6.46
C GLU A 202 -8.25 -6.29 6.67
N ILE A 203 -8.51 -5.71 7.83
CA ILE A 203 -8.07 -4.35 8.20
C ILE A 203 -7.11 -4.46 9.40
N PRO A 204 -5.87 -4.93 9.23
CA PRO A 204 -4.94 -5.09 10.34
C PRO A 204 -4.52 -3.73 10.93
N ILE A 205 -4.40 -2.70 10.09
CA ILE A 205 -4.19 -1.29 10.49
C ILE A 205 -5.47 -0.49 10.24
N ASN A 206 -5.90 0.29 11.23
CA ASN A 206 -7.00 1.23 11.11
C ASN A 206 -6.54 2.49 10.38
N LEU A 207 -6.74 2.52 9.05
CA LEU A 207 -6.34 3.64 8.20
C LEU A 207 -7.04 4.97 8.52
N LYS A 208 -8.14 4.97 9.29
CA LYS A 208 -8.73 6.21 9.83
C LYS A 208 -7.77 6.96 10.76
N THR A 209 -6.93 6.19 11.46
CA THR A 209 -5.96 6.67 12.45
C THR A 209 -4.52 6.63 11.94
N HIS A 210 -4.32 6.06 10.76
CA HIS A 210 -3.01 5.98 10.14
C HIS A 210 -2.54 7.36 9.69
N TYR A 211 -1.25 7.47 9.42
CA TYR A 211 -0.68 8.70 8.94
C TYR A 211 -0.94 8.88 7.45
N HIS A 212 -1.28 10.11 7.07
CA HIS A 212 -1.78 10.43 5.74
C HIS A 212 -0.65 10.89 4.83
N ASP A 213 0.17 9.93 4.44
CA ASP A 213 1.33 10.19 3.61
C ASP A 213 0.95 10.49 2.15
N GLU A 214 -0.27 10.17 1.69
CA GLU A 214 -0.77 10.55 0.36
C GLU A 214 -0.85 12.08 0.16
N LEU A 215 -0.96 12.83 1.27
CA LEU A 215 -1.05 14.28 1.23
C LEU A 215 0.26 14.93 0.77
N VAL A 216 1.40 14.23 0.85
CA VAL A 216 2.70 14.78 0.42
C VAL A 216 2.75 15.14 -1.05
N ALA A 217 1.98 14.46 -1.89
CA ALA A 217 1.96 14.69 -3.34
C ALA A 217 0.79 15.58 -3.80
N ARG A 218 0.22 16.34 -2.86
CA ARG A 218 -0.82 17.34 -3.11
C ARG A 218 -0.23 18.74 -3.16
N THR A 219 -0.74 19.58 -4.05
CA THR A 219 -0.43 21.01 -4.15
C THR A 219 -0.85 21.77 -2.89
N ALA A 220 -0.27 22.95 -2.66
CA ALA A 220 -0.66 23.84 -1.56
C ALA A 220 -2.18 24.13 -1.54
N GLU A 221 -2.81 24.33 -2.69
CA GLU A 221 -4.26 24.59 -2.75
C GLU A 221 -5.10 23.36 -2.36
N GLU A 222 -4.70 22.17 -2.85
CA GLU A 222 -5.34 20.92 -2.42
C GLU A 222 -5.19 20.73 -0.91
N LEU A 223 -4.00 20.99 -0.34
CA LEU A 223 -3.76 20.87 1.10
C LEU A 223 -4.54 21.89 1.92
N ASP A 224 -4.65 23.14 1.47
CA ASP A 224 -5.45 24.17 2.14
C ASP A 224 -6.94 23.76 2.17
N LYS A 225 -7.49 23.28 1.05
CA LYS A 225 -8.89 22.77 0.98
C LYS A 225 -9.10 21.53 1.84
N PHE A 226 -8.16 20.58 1.80
CA PHE A 226 -8.21 19.38 2.62
C PHE A 226 -8.30 19.77 4.10
N ARG A 227 -7.42 20.67 4.53
CA ARG A 227 -7.38 21.19 5.89
C ARG A 227 -8.66 21.90 6.28
N GLU A 228 -9.22 22.74 5.41
CA GLU A 228 -10.52 23.37 5.63
C GLU A 228 -11.61 22.32 5.90
N ILE A 229 -11.71 21.27 5.07
CA ILE A 229 -12.68 20.19 5.26
C ILE A 229 -12.51 19.50 6.62
N MET A 230 -11.25 19.26 7.02
CA MET A 230 -10.92 18.59 8.29
C MET A 230 -11.15 19.47 9.52
N GLU A 231 -10.91 20.79 9.44
CA GLU A 231 -11.08 21.74 10.54
C GLU A 231 -12.52 22.23 10.71
N THR A 232 -13.32 22.23 9.63
CA THR A 232 -14.71 22.74 9.66
C THR A 232 -15.64 21.82 10.46
N ALA A 233 -15.30 20.55 10.62
CA ALA A 233 -16.16 19.58 11.29
C ALA A 233 -15.78 19.45 12.79
N PRO A 234 -16.72 19.68 13.73
CA PRO A 234 -16.48 19.60 15.17
C PRO A 234 -15.88 18.26 15.60
N ILE A 235 -15.27 18.26 16.79
CA ILE A 235 -14.72 17.03 17.39
C ILE A 235 -15.84 16.01 17.66
N VAL A 236 -17.07 16.49 17.87
CA VAL A 236 -18.31 15.68 17.89
C VAL A 236 -18.75 15.46 16.45
N VAL A 237 -18.48 14.27 15.91
CA VAL A 237 -18.94 13.88 14.56
C VAL A 237 -20.08 12.90 14.77
N ASP A 238 -21.31 13.36 14.55
CA ASP A 238 -22.43 12.44 14.37
C ASP A 238 -22.43 11.84 12.95
N GLU A 239 -23.34 10.92 12.68
CA GLU A 239 -23.44 10.24 11.38
C GLU A 239 -23.76 11.19 10.21
N GLU A 240 -24.41 12.34 10.46
CA GLU A 240 -24.70 13.33 9.42
C GLU A 240 -23.45 14.13 9.06
N GLU A 241 -22.71 14.57 10.07
CA GLU A 241 -21.42 15.22 9.95
C GLU A 241 -20.40 14.32 9.22
N SER A 242 -20.31 13.04 9.61
CA SER A 242 -19.41 12.07 8.99
C SER A 242 -19.71 11.89 7.50
N ARG A 243 -21.01 11.77 7.15
CA ARG A 243 -21.45 11.70 5.75
C ARG A 243 -21.12 12.98 4.98
N SER A 244 -21.37 14.14 5.57
CA SER A 244 -21.04 15.45 4.97
C SER A 244 -19.53 15.57 4.70
N ARG A 245 -18.69 15.23 5.68
CA ARG A 245 -17.22 15.21 5.53
C ARG A 245 -16.79 14.24 4.43
N ARG A 246 -17.31 13.01 4.44
CA ARG A 246 -17.02 12.00 3.41
C ARG A 246 -17.35 12.53 2.02
N THR A 247 -18.51 13.16 1.83
CA THR A 247 -18.89 13.77 0.54
C THR A 247 -17.93 14.87 0.13
N LYS A 248 -17.52 15.76 1.04
CA LYS A 248 -16.54 16.82 0.72
C LYS A 248 -15.17 16.24 0.36
N LEU A 249 -14.70 15.25 1.10
CA LEU A 249 -13.43 14.58 0.82
C LEU A 249 -13.47 13.79 -0.49
N ARG A 250 -14.58 13.13 -0.83
CA ARG A 250 -14.72 12.49 -2.15
C ARG A 250 -14.57 13.47 -3.29
N HIS A 251 -15.22 14.64 -3.22
CA HIS A 251 -15.04 15.69 -4.22
C HIS A 251 -13.60 16.20 -4.26
N TRP A 252 -12.95 16.36 -3.10
CA TRP A 252 -11.54 16.71 -3.04
C TRP A 252 -10.66 15.65 -3.72
N TYR A 253 -10.93 14.36 -3.52
CA TYR A 253 -10.24 13.26 -4.19
C TYR A 253 -10.50 13.28 -5.71
N ASP A 254 -11.71 13.58 -6.15
CA ASP A 254 -12.05 13.72 -7.56
C ASP A 254 -11.27 14.87 -8.23
N ASP A 255 -11.22 16.04 -7.59
CA ASP A 255 -10.43 17.17 -8.06
C ASP A 255 -8.93 16.82 -8.15
N ALA A 256 -8.42 16.12 -7.13
CA ALA A 256 -7.03 15.70 -7.05
C ALA A 256 -6.68 14.64 -8.11
N LEU A 257 -7.58 13.68 -8.36
CA LEU A 257 -7.47 12.70 -9.44
C LEU A 257 -7.50 13.38 -10.81
N ASP A 258 -8.39 14.34 -11.02
CA ASP A 258 -8.50 15.06 -12.28
C ASP A 258 -7.26 15.91 -12.58
N ARG A 259 -6.65 16.52 -11.56
CA ARG A 259 -5.32 17.15 -11.70
C ARG A 259 -4.28 16.11 -12.14
N LYS A 260 -4.23 14.96 -11.46
CA LYS A 260 -3.27 13.90 -11.80
C LYS A 260 -3.47 13.34 -13.20
N LYS A 261 -4.70 13.12 -13.64
CA LYS A 261 -4.99 12.66 -15.01
C LYS A 261 -4.43 13.64 -16.04
N LYS A 262 -4.53 14.97 -15.79
CA LYS A 262 -3.94 15.99 -16.67
C LYS A 262 -2.41 15.88 -16.75
N GLU A 263 -1.71 15.50 -15.68
CA GLU A 263 -0.27 15.21 -15.73
C GLU A 263 0.06 14.03 -16.65
N PHE A 264 -0.87 13.07 -16.79
CA PHE A 264 -0.74 11.89 -17.64
C PHE A 264 -1.45 12.01 -19.00
N GLY A 265 -1.71 13.24 -19.47
CA GLY A 265 -2.31 13.45 -20.80
C GLY A 265 -3.84 13.39 -20.85
N GLY A 266 -4.51 13.45 -19.71
CA GLY A 266 -5.96 13.55 -19.58
C GLY A 266 -6.67 12.27 -19.12
N GLU A 267 -5.96 11.16 -19.03
CA GLU A 267 -6.52 9.85 -18.65
C GLU A 267 -5.73 9.21 -17.50
N SER A 268 -6.37 8.27 -16.79
CA SER A 268 -5.66 7.49 -15.77
C SER A 268 -4.71 6.50 -16.46
N PRO A 269 -3.43 6.43 -16.04
CA PRO A 269 -2.51 5.43 -16.54
C PRO A 269 -2.78 4.03 -15.96
N LEU A 270 -3.69 3.93 -14.97
CA LEU A 270 -4.03 2.70 -14.26
C LEU A 270 -5.29 2.09 -14.86
N ARG A 271 -5.33 0.75 -14.92
CA ARG A 271 -6.51 -0.03 -15.30
C ARG A 271 -7.01 -0.86 -14.12
N GLU A 272 -8.28 -1.21 -14.08
CA GLU A 272 -8.74 -2.25 -13.15
C GLU A 272 -8.09 -3.60 -13.53
N LEU A 273 -7.64 -4.36 -12.52
CA LEU A 273 -7.00 -5.65 -12.73
C LEU A 273 -8.02 -6.70 -13.17
N ASP A 274 -7.93 -7.17 -14.41
CA ASP A 274 -8.61 -8.40 -14.83
C ASP A 274 -7.70 -9.61 -14.57
N TYR A 275 -8.10 -10.46 -13.62
CA TYR A 275 -7.39 -11.69 -13.31
C TYR A 275 -7.30 -12.68 -14.48
N ASN A 276 -8.25 -12.67 -15.43
CA ASN A 276 -8.14 -13.49 -16.64
C ASN A 276 -7.01 -12.99 -17.54
N HIS A 277 -6.91 -11.68 -17.70
CA HIS A 277 -5.82 -11.05 -18.42
C HIS A 277 -4.47 -11.34 -17.74
N LEU A 278 -4.36 -11.17 -16.41
CA LEU A 278 -3.13 -11.49 -15.67
C LEU A 278 -2.70 -12.95 -15.84
N ARG A 279 -3.64 -13.89 -15.74
CA ARG A 279 -3.37 -15.33 -16.00
C ARG A 279 -2.92 -15.56 -17.44
N SER A 280 -3.49 -14.84 -18.41
CA SER A 280 -3.07 -14.90 -19.80
C SER A 280 -1.65 -14.38 -20.01
N GLU A 281 -1.30 -13.27 -19.38
CA GLU A 281 0.08 -12.74 -19.40
C GLU A 281 1.05 -13.78 -18.85
N ILE A 282 0.78 -14.37 -17.68
CA ILE A 282 1.63 -15.42 -17.09
C ILE A 282 1.74 -16.64 -18.02
N ARG A 283 0.65 -17.03 -18.68
CA ARG A 283 0.65 -18.16 -19.62
C ARG A 283 1.54 -17.90 -20.83
N ASN A 284 1.51 -16.68 -21.37
CA ASN A 284 2.21 -16.29 -22.59
C ASN A 284 3.71 -16.08 -22.40
N HIS A 285 4.19 -15.91 -21.16
CA HIS A 285 5.61 -15.79 -20.86
C HIS A 285 6.18 -17.14 -20.39
N GLU A 286 7.46 -17.38 -20.67
CA GLU A 286 8.14 -18.62 -20.28
C GLU A 286 8.35 -18.67 -18.76
N LYS A 287 8.62 -17.49 -18.17
CA LYS A 287 8.90 -17.30 -16.76
C LYS A 287 8.24 -16.03 -16.25
N THR A 288 7.69 -16.10 -15.04
CA THR A 288 7.19 -14.94 -14.29
C THR A 288 7.95 -14.79 -12.98
N ILE A 289 8.57 -13.62 -12.76
CA ILE A 289 9.15 -13.22 -11.48
C ILE A 289 8.13 -12.32 -10.79
N VAL A 290 7.89 -12.54 -9.50
CA VAL A 290 6.97 -11.72 -8.73
C VAL A 290 7.65 -11.23 -7.46
N PHE A 291 7.54 -9.94 -7.19
CA PHE A 291 7.77 -9.39 -5.86
C PHE A 291 6.43 -8.97 -5.24
N GLY A 292 6.15 -9.49 -4.05
CA GLY A 292 5.01 -9.12 -3.22
C GLY A 292 5.45 -8.27 -2.03
N GLY A 293 5.11 -6.98 -2.07
CA GLY A 293 5.08 -6.06 -0.94
C GLY A 293 3.68 -5.91 -0.32
N ALA A 294 2.72 -6.72 -0.77
CA ALA A 294 1.32 -6.69 -0.35
C ALA A 294 0.83 -8.07 0.14
N SER A 295 -0.48 -8.27 0.21
CA SER A 295 -1.04 -9.58 0.57
C SER A 295 -0.79 -10.65 -0.50
N LEU A 296 -0.98 -11.91 -0.10
CA LEU A 296 -0.88 -13.06 -1.01
C LEU A 296 -2.18 -13.31 -1.80
N THR A 297 -3.13 -12.37 -1.81
CA THR A 297 -4.47 -12.54 -2.42
C THR A 297 -4.39 -12.84 -3.92
N ALA A 298 -3.62 -12.05 -4.67
CA ALA A 298 -3.48 -12.27 -6.11
C ALA A 298 -2.83 -13.62 -6.44
N LEU A 299 -1.85 -14.04 -5.64
CA LEU A 299 -1.21 -15.35 -5.80
C LEU A 299 -2.17 -16.50 -5.49
N GLN A 300 -2.96 -16.38 -4.43
CA GLN A 300 -4.03 -17.33 -4.12
C GLN A 300 -5.02 -17.42 -5.30
N GLU A 301 -5.45 -16.30 -5.87
CA GLU A 301 -6.41 -16.27 -6.98
C GLU A 301 -5.86 -16.99 -8.23
N ILE A 302 -4.58 -16.81 -8.54
CA ILE A 302 -3.93 -17.53 -9.63
C ILE A 302 -3.88 -19.04 -9.34
N LEU A 303 -3.42 -19.43 -8.15
CA LEU A 303 -3.22 -20.84 -7.79
C LEU A 303 -4.53 -21.60 -7.53
N ASP A 304 -5.61 -20.92 -7.15
CA ASP A 304 -6.95 -21.50 -7.01
C ASP A 304 -7.56 -21.81 -8.38
N LYS A 305 -7.47 -20.87 -9.34
CA LYS A 305 -8.10 -21.02 -10.66
C LYS A 305 -7.28 -21.82 -11.67
N GLU A 306 -5.98 -21.58 -11.73
CA GLU A 306 -5.07 -22.20 -12.70
C GLU A 306 -3.76 -22.63 -12.02
N PRO A 307 -3.79 -23.64 -11.14
CA PRO A 307 -2.63 -24.07 -10.34
C PRO A 307 -1.40 -24.43 -11.18
N GLN A 308 -1.59 -24.90 -12.41
CA GLN A 308 -0.51 -25.23 -13.34
C GLN A 308 0.36 -24.01 -13.73
N LEU A 309 -0.18 -22.79 -13.64
CA LEU A 309 0.62 -21.58 -13.88
C LEU A 309 1.69 -21.38 -12.80
N GLY A 310 1.48 -21.94 -11.60
CA GLY A 310 2.44 -21.85 -10.50
C GLY A 310 3.85 -22.30 -10.89
N GLY A 311 3.97 -23.34 -11.72
CA GLY A 311 5.27 -23.86 -12.19
C GLY A 311 6.10 -22.87 -13.02
N LYS A 312 5.53 -21.71 -13.40
CA LYS A 312 6.23 -20.61 -14.07
C LYS A 312 6.59 -19.45 -13.14
N ILE A 313 6.08 -19.45 -11.91
CA ILE A 313 6.10 -18.30 -10.99
C ILE A 313 7.22 -18.48 -9.96
N HIS A 314 8.21 -17.58 -10.04
CA HIS A 314 9.21 -17.38 -9.00
C HIS A 314 8.77 -16.23 -8.10
N TYR A 315 8.22 -16.56 -6.93
CA TYR A 315 7.59 -15.59 -6.05
C TYR A 315 8.48 -15.23 -4.86
N TYR A 316 8.71 -13.94 -4.68
CA TYR A 316 9.44 -13.34 -3.57
C TYR A 316 8.49 -12.46 -2.78
N GLN A 317 8.41 -12.67 -1.47
CA GLN A 317 7.48 -11.95 -0.61
C GLN A 317 8.23 -11.26 0.52
N GLN A 318 8.01 -9.95 0.70
CA GLN A 318 8.30 -9.32 1.98
C GLN A 318 7.25 -9.81 2.99
N GLY A 319 7.68 -10.52 4.03
CA GLY A 319 6.74 -11.04 5.02
C GLY A 319 7.29 -12.16 5.89
N GLY A 320 6.62 -12.35 7.03
CA GLY A 320 7.02 -13.31 8.06
C GLY A 320 7.99 -12.72 9.09
N THR A 321 8.01 -13.34 10.27
CA THR A 321 9.02 -13.05 11.29
C THR A 321 9.33 -14.27 12.15
N PHE A 322 10.55 -14.40 12.65
CA PHE A 322 10.91 -15.40 13.67
C PHE A 322 10.60 -14.93 15.09
N ASN A 323 10.37 -13.63 15.27
CA ASN A 323 10.12 -13.00 16.55
C ASN A 323 8.65 -12.58 16.65
N PRO A 324 7.81 -13.31 17.41
CA PRO A 324 6.38 -12.96 17.55
C PRO A 324 6.16 -11.55 18.10
N LYS A 325 7.13 -10.98 18.83
CA LYS A 325 7.04 -9.58 19.32
C LYS A 325 7.03 -8.55 18.20
N LEU A 326 7.44 -8.91 16.98
CA LEU A 326 7.39 -8.04 15.81
C LEU A 326 6.01 -8.08 15.12
N ASN A 327 5.15 -9.05 15.46
CA ASN A 327 3.76 -9.13 14.99
C ASN A 327 2.84 -8.24 15.83
N ILE A 328 3.08 -6.93 15.82
CA ILE A 328 2.30 -5.96 16.62
C ILE A 328 0.81 -5.91 16.21
N LEU A 329 0.46 -6.50 15.06
CA LEU A 329 -0.91 -6.57 14.53
C LEU A 329 -1.50 -7.99 14.63
N GLY A 330 -0.85 -8.90 15.37
CA GLY A 330 -1.23 -10.31 15.45
C GLY A 330 -0.48 -11.18 14.43
N ASN A 331 -0.48 -10.80 13.16
CA ASN A 331 0.28 -11.48 12.11
C ASN A 331 1.33 -10.55 11.51
N PRO A 332 2.34 -11.09 10.78
CA PRO A 332 3.18 -10.28 9.91
C PRO A 332 2.28 -9.48 8.96
N TYR A 333 2.51 -8.18 8.83
CA TYR A 333 1.55 -7.26 8.20
C TYR A 333 1.01 -7.77 6.87
N ASN A 334 1.90 -8.14 5.94
CA ASN A 334 1.49 -8.62 4.62
C ASN A 334 0.61 -9.89 4.64
N PHE A 335 0.76 -10.73 5.67
CA PHE A 335 -0.10 -11.90 5.87
C PHE A 335 -1.39 -11.55 6.60
N ALA A 336 -1.34 -10.57 7.50
CA ALA A 336 -2.50 -10.09 8.26
C ALA A 336 -3.57 -9.44 7.39
N LEU A 337 -3.20 -8.93 6.21
CA LEU A 337 -4.14 -8.36 5.24
C LEU A 337 -5.09 -9.39 4.64
N ASN A 338 -4.66 -10.65 4.55
CA ASN A 338 -5.51 -11.75 4.14
C ASN A 338 -4.92 -13.05 4.67
N THR A 339 -5.26 -13.37 5.92
CA THR A 339 -4.70 -14.54 6.61
C THR A 339 -5.05 -15.82 5.86
N LYS A 340 -6.24 -15.90 5.25
CA LYS A 340 -6.69 -17.05 4.45
C LYS A 340 -5.87 -17.23 3.18
N ALA A 341 -5.48 -16.14 2.51
CA ALA A 341 -4.61 -16.22 1.34
C ALA A 341 -3.20 -16.67 1.72
N ALA A 342 -2.67 -16.15 2.83
CA ALA A 342 -1.39 -16.58 3.36
C ALA A 342 -1.41 -18.08 3.69
N GLU A 343 -2.36 -18.54 4.51
CA GLU A 343 -2.54 -19.96 4.82
C GLU A 343 -2.62 -20.79 3.54
N TYR A 344 -3.46 -20.42 2.58
CA TYR A 344 -3.60 -21.14 1.32
C TYR A 344 -2.28 -21.26 0.56
N VAL A 345 -1.54 -20.16 0.40
CA VAL A 345 -0.25 -20.17 -0.32
C VAL A 345 0.79 -21.01 0.42
N PHE A 346 0.89 -20.90 1.75
CA PHE A 346 1.81 -21.74 2.52
C PHE A 346 1.48 -23.24 2.38
N HIS A 347 0.19 -23.62 2.27
CA HIS A 347 -0.19 -25.01 2.00
C HIS A 347 0.06 -25.46 0.56
N HIS A 348 0.10 -24.54 -0.40
CA HIS A 348 0.18 -24.85 -1.83
C HIS A 348 1.48 -24.39 -2.52
N HIS A 349 2.46 -23.90 -1.76
CA HIS A 349 3.74 -23.38 -2.26
C HIS A 349 4.48 -24.35 -3.17
N ALA A 350 4.32 -25.68 -2.98
CA ALA A 350 4.90 -26.71 -3.83
C ALA A 350 4.42 -26.66 -5.30
N LYS A 351 3.34 -25.93 -5.60
CA LYS A 351 2.87 -25.66 -6.97
C LYS A 351 3.70 -24.58 -7.66
N LEU A 352 4.48 -23.78 -6.92
CA LEU A 352 5.28 -22.68 -7.44
C LEU A 352 6.64 -23.16 -7.95
N ALA A 353 7.21 -22.46 -8.92
CA ALA A 353 8.60 -22.70 -9.35
C ALA A 353 9.58 -22.43 -8.20
N SER A 354 9.35 -21.35 -7.46
CA SER A 354 10.01 -21.09 -6.18
C SER A 354 9.18 -20.15 -5.32
N PHE A 355 9.23 -20.32 -4.00
CA PHE A 355 8.63 -19.41 -3.03
C PHE A 355 9.67 -18.99 -1.99
N LYS A 356 10.03 -17.71 -1.99
CA LYS A 356 11.05 -17.14 -1.10
C LYS A 356 10.48 -16.00 -0.28
N LEU A 357 10.87 -15.95 0.99
CA LEU A 357 10.46 -14.91 1.93
C LEU A 357 11.65 -14.01 2.27
N VAL A 358 11.39 -12.71 2.43
CA VAL A 358 12.30 -11.81 3.13
C VAL A 358 11.58 -11.31 4.40
N PRO A 359 11.99 -11.78 5.58
CA PRO A 359 11.24 -11.54 6.80
C PRO A 359 11.52 -10.16 7.38
N THR A 360 10.63 -9.70 8.24
CA THR A 360 10.82 -8.46 9.01
C THR A 360 12.12 -8.45 9.81
N ASP A 361 12.58 -9.62 10.28
CA ASP A 361 13.86 -9.79 10.96
C ASP A 361 15.06 -9.36 10.10
N THR A 362 14.97 -9.54 8.78
CA THR A 362 15.99 -9.10 7.82
C THR A 362 15.83 -7.62 7.52
N THR A 363 14.60 -7.18 7.24
CA THR A 363 14.39 -5.82 6.75
C THR A 363 14.63 -4.75 7.82
N LYS A 364 14.38 -5.05 9.10
CA LYS A 364 14.68 -4.14 10.24
C LYS A 364 16.16 -3.97 10.53
N GLN A 365 17.03 -4.81 9.95
CA GLN A 365 18.47 -4.71 10.14
C GLN A 365 19.11 -3.62 9.27
N ILE A 366 18.40 -3.09 8.27
CA ILE A 366 18.87 -1.97 7.46
C ILE A 366 18.03 -0.74 7.78
N GLU A 367 18.68 0.28 8.31
CA GLU A 367 18.12 1.61 8.49
C GLU A 367 18.68 2.53 7.39
N TRP A 368 17.87 3.50 6.95
CA TRP A 368 18.23 4.43 5.89
C TRP A 368 18.11 5.85 6.39
N THR A 369 19.07 6.73 6.10
CA THR A 369 18.87 8.15 6.39
C THR A 369 17.85 8.75 5.44
N ILE A 370 16.97 9.63 5.95
CA ILE A 370 16.01 10.35 5.11
C ILE A 370 16.72 11.23 4.07
N GLN A 371 17.85 11.83 4.45
CA GLN A 371 18.66 12.61 3.52
C GLN A 371 19.23 11.74 2.38
N GLY A 372 19.73 10.54 2.70
CA GLY A 372 20.16 9.57 1.69
C GLY A 372 19.02 9.16 0.77
N LEU A 373 17.85 8.87 1.33
CA LEU A 373 16.65 8.52 0.57
C LEU A 373 16.17 9.66 -0.35
N ALA A 374 16.28 10.91 0.07
CA ALA A 374 15.97 12.07 -0.76
C ALA A 374 16.87 12.19 -2.00
N ASN A 375 18.07 11.60 -1.97
CA ASN A 375 18.94 11.53 -3.13
C ASN A 375 18.46 10.50 -4.17
N LEU A 376 17.69 9.47 -3.77
CA LEU A 376 17.03 8.55 -4.72
C LEU A 376 16.04 9.31 -5.58
N SER A 377 15.08 9.95 -4.94
CA SER A 377 14.20 10.93 -5.56
C SER A 377 13.61 11.88 -4.50
N PRO A 378 13.21 13.10 -4.92
CA PRO A 378 12.51 14.03 -4.02
C PRO A 378 11.27 13.41 -3.37
N ALA A 379 10.52 12.61 -4.14
CA ALA A 379 9.30 11.97 -3.66
C ALA A 379 9.56 11.00 -2.51
N VAL A 380 10.52 10.08 -2.69
CA VAL A 380 10.91 9.10 -1.68
C VAL A 380 11.38 9.78 -0.40
N GLY A 381 12.22 10.82 -0.50
CA GLY A 381 12.69 11.56 0.67
C GLY A 381 11.58 12.27 1.44
N VAL A 382 10.72 13.01 0.73
CA VAL A 382 9.62 13.78 1.33
C VAL A 382 8.56 12.86 1.96
N ARG A 383 8.17 11.77 1.28
CA ARG A 383 7.22 10.79 1.82
C ARG A 383 7.79 10.09 3.03
N SER A 384 9.06 9.68 2.99
CA SER A 384 9.73 9.04 4.12
C SER A 384 9.85 9.99 5.32
N LEU A 385 10.11 11.28 5.07
CA LEU A 385 10.12 12.30 6.12
C LEU A 385 8.74 12.46 6.76
N ALA A 386 7.69 12.59 5.94
CA ALA A 386 6.32 12.73 6.43
C ALA A 386 5.89 11.48 7.23
N PHE A 387 6.14 10.28 6.70
CA PHE A 387 5.72 9.02 7.32
C PHE A 387 6.49 8.70 8.61
N HIS A 388 7.83 8.62 8.55
CA HIS A 388 8.66 8.23 9.71
C HIS A 388 8.82 9.38 10.71
N GLY A 389 8.98 10.60 10.21
CA GLY A 389 9.11 11.80 11.03
C GLY A 389 7.78 12.32 11.58
N ARG A 390 6.64 11.84 11.04
CA ARG A 390 5.28 12.30 11.37
C ARG A 390 5.07 13.80 11.12
N TYR A 391 5.70 14.34 10.07
CA TYR A 391 5.66 15.77 9.73
C TYR A 391 4.53 16.11 8.78
N ASP A 392 3.60 16.93 9.25
CA ASP A 392 2.41 17.35 8.52
C ASP A 392 2.76 17.90 7.12
N PRO A 393 2.25 17.29 6.03
CA PRO A 393 2.55 17.72 4.67
C PRO A 393 2.16 19.18 4.38
N TRP A 394 1.16 19.72 5.09
CA TRP A 394 0.79 21.13 5.00
C TRP A 394 1.88 22.07 5.53
N GLN A 395 2.59 21.66 6.59
CA GLN A 395 3.72 22.42 7.13
C GLN A 395 4.94 22.37 6.22
N MET A 396 5.03 21.31 5.39
CA MET A 396 6.14 21.11 4.46
C MET A 396 6.00 21.90 3.15
N ILE A 397 4.89 22.62 2.95
CA ILE A 397 4.70 23.48 1.76
C ILE A 397 5.82 24.53 1.71
N SER A 398 6.59 24.54 0.62
CA SER A 398 7.69 25.51 0.47
C SER A 398 7.15 26.92 0.21
N PRO A 399 7.85 27.99 0.65
CA PRO A 399 7.46 29.37 0.31
C PRO A 399 7.36 29.60 -1.20
N LYS A 400 8.25 28.96 -1.98
CA LYS A 400 8.26 29.01 -3.44
C LYS A 400 6.99 28.41 -4.03
N GLU A 401 6.52 27.29 -3.48
CA GLU A 401 5.28 26.65 -3.91
C GLU A 401 4.08 27.58 -3.79
N ARG A 402 3.96 28.31 -2.67
CA ARG A 402 2.85 29.26 -2.44
C ARG A 402 2.84 30.42 -3.44
N ILE A 403 4.01 30.85 -3.89
CA ILE A 403 4.16 31.95 -4.86
C ILE A 403 3.91 31.46 -6.29
N THR A 404 4.55 30.36 -6.68
CA THR A 404 4.50 29.85 -8.06
C THR A 404 3.20 29.14 -8.39
N LYS A 405 2.52 28.55 -7.39
CA LYS A 405 1.28 27.78 -7.56
C LYS A 405 1.38 26.70 -8.66
N SER A 406 2.50 25.99 -8.70
CA SER A 406 2.66 24.89 -9.65
C SER A 406 1.65 23.78 -9.36
N THR A 407 1.10 23.21 -10.43
CA THR A 407 0.19 22.06 -10.37
C THR A 407 0.89 20.74 -10.65
N LYS A 408 2.19 20.78 -11.00
CA LYS A 408 2.98 19.59 -11.33
C LYS A 408 3.66 18.99 -10.11
N THR A 409 3.44 17.70 -9.92
CA THR A 409 3.92 16.95 -8.76
C THR A 409 5.43 16.94 -8.62
N ASP A 410 6.16 16.67 -9.71
CA ASP A 410 7.63 16.65 -9.70
C ASP A 410 8.24 17.99 -9.28
N GLU A 411 7.68 19.11 -9.76
CA GLU A 411 8.16 20.45 -9.45
C GLU A 411 8.03 20.79 -7.96
N PHE A 412 6.84 20.64 -7.37
CA PHE A 412 6.69 21.00 -5.95
C PHE A 412 7.32 19.96 -5.01
N MET A 413 7.37 18.68 -5.37
CA MET A 413 8.09 17.68 -4.57
C MET A 413 9.59 17.97 -4.53
N ALA A 414 10.16 18.46 -5.64
CA ALA A 414 11.55 18.92 -5.66
C ALA A 414 11.81 20.13 -4.75
N TRP A 415 10.84 21.03 -4.58
CA TRP A 415 10.97 22.13 -3.60
C TRP A 415 10.80 21.63 -2.17
N ARG A 416 9.91 20.65 -1.94
CA ARG A 416 9.70 20.06 -0.62
C ARG A 416 10.87 19.19 -0.15
N SER A 417 11.67 18.62 -1.07
CA SER A 417 12.81 17.79 -0.66
C SER A 417 13.92 18.55 0.07
N GLU A 418 13.93 19.88 -0.01
CA GLU A 418 14.80 20.73 0.81
C GLU A 418 14.60 20.46 2.33
N TRP A 419 13.38 20.06 2.73
CA TRP A 419 13.07 19.68 4.11
C TRP A 419 13.89 18.48 4.60
N ALA A 420 14.30 17.55 3.72
CA ALA A 420 15.12 16.41 4.11
C ALA A 420 16.50 16.81 4.65
N SER A 421 16.98 18.01 4.31
CA SER A 421 18.24 18.56 4.80
C SER A 421 18.08 19.55 5.97
N HIS A 422 16.85 19.93 6.32
CA HIS A 422 16.61 20.91 7.38
C HIS A 422 17.12 20.41 8.74
N PRO A 423 17.84 21.22 9.55
CA PRO A 423 18.52 20.77 10.78
C PRO A 423 17.60 20.09 11.81
N ASP A 424 16.34 20.51 11.86
CA ASP A 424 15.33 19.90 12.75
C ASP A 424 15.07 18.42 12.42
N TYR A 425 15.43 17.98 11.20
CA TYR A 425 15.11 16.65 10.68
C TYR A 425 16.34 15.85 10.25
N SER A 426 17.45 16.50 9.91
CA SER A 426 18.64 15.83 9.36
C SER A 426 19.67 15.40 10.41
N THR A 427 19.43 15.64 11.70
CA THR A 427 20.37 15.27 12.78
C THR A 427 20.06 13.91 13.39
N PRO A 428 21.05 13.11 13.84
CA PRO A 428 20.84 11.77 14.41
C PRO A 428 19.88 11.68 15.60
N LYS A 429 19.55 12.81 16.24
CA LYS A 429 18.62 12.90 17.37
C LYS A 429 17.18 13.20 16.96
N SER A 430 16.93 13.55 15.69
CA SER A 430 15.60 13.87 15.20
C SER A 430 14.76 12.60 15.00
N LYS A 431 13.43 12.72 15.13
CA LYS A 431 12.48 11.62 14.88
C LYS A 431 12.38 11.23 13.40
N GLY A 432 12.91 12.06 12.51
CA GLY A 432 12.89 11.86 11.06
C GLY A 432 14.28 11.69 10.46
N TYR A 433 15.30 11.33 11.25
CA TYR A 433 16.65 11.14 10.72
C TYR A 433 16.75 9.89 9.86
N LYS A 434 16.10 8.82 10.32
CA LYS A 434 16.23 7.49 9.75
C LYS A 434 14.90 6.77 9.63
N ALA A 435 14.84 5.89 8.63
CA ALA A 435 13.69 5.12 8.21
C ALA A 435 14.04 3.64 8.12
N VAL A 436 13.07 2.79 8.45
CA VAL A 436 13.13 1.37 8.11
C VAL A 436 12.35 1.20 6.82
N MET A 437 13.05 0.87 5.73
CA MET A 437 12.44 0.72 4.41
C MET A 437 12.30 -0.77 4.10
N ALA A 438 11.25 -1.39 4.63
CA ALA A 438 11.12 -2.84 4.65
C ALA A 438 11.02 -3.45 3.25
N ASP A 439 10.15 -2.89 2.39
CA ASP A 439 9.94 -3.35 1.03
C ASP A 439 11.15 -3.08 0.14
N LEU A 440 11.76 -1.90 0.26
CA LEU A 440 13.00 -1.59 -0.48
C LEU A 440 14.12 -2.57 -0.09
N THR A 441 14.31 -2.80 1.20
CA THR A 441 15.34 -3.74 1.69
C THR A 441 15.04 -5.16 1.24
N ALA A 442 13.78 -5.59 1.30
CA ALA A 442 13.35 -6.91 0.83
C ALA A 442 13.57 -7.07 -0.67
N PHE A 443 13.25 -6.05 -1.46
CA PHE A 443 13.45 -6.03 -2.89
C PHE A 443 14.93 -6.13 -3.26
N LEU A 444 15.79 -5.34 -2.61
CA LEU A 444 17.23 -5.40 -2.80
C LEU A 444 17.83 -6.75 -2.38
N ALA A 445 17.36 -7.33 -1.27
CA ALA A 445 17.79 -8.66 -0.83
C ALA A 445 17.36 -9.78 -1.79
N ALA A 446 16.20 -9.63 -2.43
CA ALA A 446 15.64 -10.63 -3.33
C ALA A 446 16.34 -10.69 -4.70
N PHE A 447 16.71 -9.53 -5.25
CA PHE A 447 17.12 -9.42 -6.65
C PHE A 447 18.52 -8.87 -6.87
N THR A 448 19.28 -8.56 -5.82
CA THR A 448 20.63 -8.00 -5.94
C THR A 448 21.57 -8.60 -4.91
N GLU A 449 22.87 -8.47 -5.14
CA GLU A 449 23.88 -8.87 -4.17
C GLU A 449 24.34 -7.70 -3.30
N VAL A 450 23.70 -6.52 -3.40
CA VAL A 450 24.25 -5.28 -2.81
C VAL A 450 24.36 -5.31 -1.28
N LEU A 451 23.50 -6.09 -0.62
CA LEU A 451 23.54 -6.25 0.83
C LEU A 451 24.59 -7.30 1.26
N ASN A 452 25.22 -8.01 0.31
CA ASN A 452 26.47 -8.72 0.55
C ASN A 452 27.64 -7.73 0.42
N GLY A 453 28.45 -7.61 1.47
CA GLY A 453 29.67 -6.80 1.39
C GLY A 453 29.50 -5.35 1.83
N ILE A 454 28.40 -4.96 2.50
CA ILE A 454 28.37 -3.67 3.19
C ILE A 454 29.37 -3.74 4.35
N GLN A 455 30.35 -2.84 4.33
CA GLN A 455 31.39 -2.77 5.34
C GLN A 455 30.82 -2.23 6.65
N THR A 456 31.06 -2.96 7.73
CA THR A 456 30.77 -2.56 9.11
C THR A 456 32.07 -2.45 9.90
N LYS A 457 31.99 -2.01 11.16
CA LYS A 457 33.17 -1.95 12.04
C LYS A 457 33.78 -3.33 12.32
N GLU A 458 32.97 -4.38 12.32
CA GLU A 458 33.36 -5.72 12.79
C GLU A 458 33.38 -6.79 11.68
N GLY A 459 33.09 -6.39 10.43
CA GLY A 459 33.14 -7.27 9.28
C GLY A 459 32.26 -6.79 8.14
N VAL A 460 31.93 -7.70 7.22
CA VAL A 460 31.06 -7.43 6.08
C VAL A 460 29.71 -8.11 6.25
N THR A 461 28.64 -7.46 5.80
CA THR A 461 27.30 -8.05 5.80
C THR A 461 27.23 -9.24 4.82
N THR A 462 26.37 -10.21 5.12
CA THR A 462 26.16 -11.38 4.26
C THR A 462 24.71 -11.83 4.32
N ILE A 463 24.07 -11.92 3.16
CA ILE A 463 22.82 -12.63 2.94
C ILE A 463 23.09 -14.13 2.97
N TYR A 464 22.28 -14.85 3.72
CA TYR A 464 22.27 -16.30 3.72
C TYR A 464 20.84 -16.81 3.65
N THR A 465 20.66 -18.00 3.09
CA THR A 465 19.35 -18.64 3.02
C THR A 465 19.15 -19.57 4.20
N THR A 466 17.98 -19.52 4.82
CA THR A 466 17.50 -20.55 5.76
C THR A 466 16.19 -21.15 5.25
N LYS A 467 15.95 -22.41 5.55
CA LYS A 467 14.69 -23.08 5.23
C LYS A 467 13.69 -22.92 6.36
N VAL A 468 12.44 -22.64 6.03
CA VAL A 468 11.42 -22.26 7.03
C VAL A 468 10.09 -22.93 6.80
N THR A 469 9.35 -23.15 7.88
CA THR A 469 7.90 -23.36 7.83
C THR A 469 7.21 -22.21 8.54
N ILE A 470 5.92 -22.04 8.28
CA ILE A 470 5.07 -21.18 9.10
C ILE A 470 4.46 -22.05 10.20
N GLU A 471 4.63 -21.64 11.45
CA GLU A 471 3.93 -22.23 12.58
C GLU A 471 2.73 -21.35 12.92
N GLN A 472 1.57 -21.99 13.01
CA GLN A 472 0.34 -21.43 13.55
C GLN A 472 -0.17 -22.49 14.53
N THR A 473 0.04 -22.24 15.82
CA THR A 473 -0.18 -23.25 16.88
C THR A 473 -1.66 -23.62 17.03
N THR A 474 -2.57 -22.68 16.74
CA THR A 474 -4.02 -22.90 16.65
C THR A 474 -4.63 -21.98 15.59
N SER A 475 -5.80 -22.32 15.04
CA SER A 475 -6.55 -21.40 14.17
C SER A 475 -6.72 -20.05 14.87
N GLY A 476 -6.29 -18.96 14.22
CA GLY A 476 -6.30 -17.61 14.80
C GLY A 476 -5.08 -17.24 15.66
N SER A 477 -4.12 -18.14 15.90
CA SER A 477 -2.84 -17.77 16.51
C SER A 477 -1.96 -16.99 15.53
N GLN A 478 -1.02 -16.21 16.07
CA GLN A 478 -0.03 -15.48 15.27
C GLN A 478 0.79 -16.43 14.37
N MET A 479 1.02 -16.02 13.13
CA MET A 479 1.91 -16.65 12.19
C MET A 479 3.38 -16.32 12.50
N VAL A 480 4.18 -17.35 12.77
CA VAL A 480 5.61 -17.19 13.09
C VAL A 480 6.45 -18.14 12.23
N LEU A 481 7.57 -17.65 11.71
CA LEU A 481 8.53 -18.46 10.98
C LEU A 481 9.32 -19.34 11.94
N ARG A 482 9.47 -20.62 11.56
CA ARG A 482 10.33 -21.57 12.24
C ARG A 482 11.33 -22.16 11.27
N LYS A 483 12.58 -22.31 11.71
CA LYS A 483 13.62 -22.99 10.93
C LYS A 483 13.24 -24.46 10.81
N GLU A 484 13.14 -24.95 9.59
CA GLU A 484 12.82 -26.35 9.28
C GLU A 484 13.68 -26.79 8.09
N ALA A 485 14.68 -27.61 8.35
CA ALA A 485 15.70 -27.98 7.36
C ALA A 485 15.14 -28.74 6.15
N LYS A 486 14.00 -29.41 6.32
CA LYS A 486 13.32 -30.15 5.23
C LYS A 486 12.34 -29.30 4.44
N SER A 487 12.04 -28.08 4.89
CA SER A 487 11.11 -27.22 4.18
C SER A 487 11.67 -26.78 2.82
N PRO A 488 10.86 -26.73 1.75
CA PRO A 488 11.26 -26.16 0.47
C PRO A 488 11.10 -24.63 0.43
N ILE A 489 10.51 -24.00 1.45
CA ILE A 489 10.36 -22.54 1.52
C ILE A 489 11.68 -21.95 2.02
N GLU A 490 12.25 -21.07 1.20
CA GLU A 490 13.50 -20.37 1.51
C GLU A 490 13.20 -19.00 2.12
N CYS A 491 14.04 -18.58 3.05
CA CYS A 491 13.98 -17.30 3.71
C CYS A 491 15.35 -16.63 3.61
N LEU A 492 15.38 -15.43 3.03
CA LEU A 492 16.60 -14.65 2.82
C LEU A 492 16.89 -13.84 4.09
N MET A 493 17.94 -14.24 4.79
CA MET A 493 18.36 -13.66 6.06
C MET A 493 19.59 -12.80 5.88
N LEU A 494 19.66 -11.69 6.60
CA LEU A 494 20.89 -10.89 6.68
C LEU A 494 21.65 -11.24 7.96
N ARG A 495 22.98 -11.35 7.83
CA ARG A 495 23.92 -11.40 8.93
C ARG A 495 24.74 -10.13 8.92
N ILE A 496 24.81 -9.47 10.07
CA ILE A 496 25.65 -8.31 10.30
C ILE A 496 26.64 -8.66 11.42
N PRO A 497 27.95 -8.74 11.14
CA PRO A 497 28.94 -8.98 12.18
C PRO A 497 28.94 -7.85 13.20
N GLY A 498 28.84 -8.17 14.48
CA GLY A 498 29.12 -7.23 15.56
C GLY A 498 28.07 -6.19 15.92
N GLN A 499 26.97 -6.12 15.18
CA GLN A 499 25.91 -5.14 15.41
C GLN A 499 24.56 -5.67 14.91
N GLU A 500 23.48 -5.09 15.41
CA GLU A 500 22.12 -5.49 15.05
C GLU A 500 21.61 -4.81 13.78
N THR A 501 22.10 -3.60 13.48
CA THR A 501 21.64 -2.80 12.34
C THR A 501 22.81 -2.18 11.58
N VAL A 502 22.58 -1.86 10.31
CA VAL A 502 23.44 -1.05 9.44
C VAL A 502 22.67 0.19 9.01
N LEU A 503 23.31 1.35 9.13
CA LEU A 503 22.77 2.61 8.61
C LEU A 503 23.30 2.86 7.20
N VAL A 504 22.40 3.08 6.25
CA VAL A 504 22.70 3.50 4.89
C VAL A 504 22.52 5.01 4.78
N GLU A 505 23.64 5.72 4.68
CA GLU A 505 23.66 7.18 4.53
C GLU A 505 23.55 7.62 3.07
N ASP A 506 24.16 6.88 2.14
CA ASP A 506 24.08 7.14 0.70
C ASP A 506 23.22 6.07 0.01
N ALA A 507 21.91 6.32 -0.03
CA ALA A 507 20.97 5.39 -0.65
C ALA A 507 21.16 5.29 -2.17
N MET A 508 21.56 6.40 -2.83
CA MET A 508 21.79 6.43 -4.28
C MET A 508 22.99 5.58 -4.67
N ASP A 509 24.14 5.69 -3.99
CA ASP A 509 25.30 4.82 -4.25
C ASP A 509 24.92 3.35 -4.09
N LEU A 510 24.24 3.00 -2.99
CA LEU A 510 23.84 1.62 -2.74
C LEU A 510 22.93 1.10 -3.86
N VAL A 511 21.88 1.84 -4.24
CA VAL A 511 21.01 1.42 -5.34
C VAL A 511 21.76 1.32 -6.67
N GLN A 512 22.66 2.27 -6.99
CA GLN A 512 23.47 2.19 -8.21
C GLN A 512 24.37 0.95 -8.24
N ARG A 513 24.96 0.55 -7.11
CA ARG A 513 25.70 -0.72 -6.99
C ARG A 513 24.77 -1.92 -7.11
N ALA A 514 23.56 -1.84 -6.56
CA ALA A 514 22.55 -2.88 -6.67
C ALA A 514 22.17 -3.15 -8.13
N LEU A 515 21.98 -2.09 -8.92
CA LEU A 515 21.70 -2.19 -10.35
C LEU A 515 22.79 -2.93 -11.14
N ARG A 516 24.06 -2.81 -10.71
CA ARG A 516 25.19 -3.53 -11.35
C ARG A 516 25.26 -5.01 -10.95
N THR A 517 24.54 -5.41 -9.93
CA THR A 517 24.56 -6.77 -9.35
C THR A 517 23.18 -7.43 -9.42
N ILE A 518 22.31 -6.94 -10.32
CA ILE A 518 20.97 -7.51 -10.51
C ILE A 518 21.09 -8.98 -10.90
N SER A 519 20.36 -9.82 -10.17
CA SER A 519 20.25 -11.25 -10.38
C SER A 519 18.77 -11.61 -10.48
N LEU A 520 18.19 -11.40 -11.66
CA LEU A 520 16.82 -11.83 -11.97
C LEU A 520 16.86 -13.29 -12.47
N PRO A 521 16.22 -14.24 -11.76
CA PRO A 521 16.31 -15.67 -12.07
C PRO A 521 15.85 -16.13 -13.45
#